data_AF-A0A291FEB3-F1
#
_entry.id   AF-A0A291FEB3-F1
#
_cell.length_a   1.000
_cell.length_b   1.000
_cell.length_c   1.000
_cell.angle_alpha   90.00
_cell.angle_beta   90.00
_cell.angle_gamma   90.00
#
_symmetry.space_group_name_H-M   'P 1'
#
loop_
_entity.id
_entity.type
_entity.pdbx_description
1 polymer ?
#
loop_
_entity_poly.entity_id
_entity_poly.type
_entity_poly.pdbx_seq_one_letter_code
_entity_poly.pdbx_strand_id
1 'polypeptide(L)'
;MYAFVNTTGVSATRASIPHSGLQTICGAPSRPAPATRSVSKAVIKMTGDYGITLDTLLYHPTPTISGVEDKDLICYSVWKQVFGNAYVMESERADAYVPESMFRAGQIPLREFVRGVALSATYRRRFFECCGPYRAVELNFRHLLGRAPVSQKEVSEHIKLIAAKGFEAEINSYIDSEEYEEAFGDDLVPYMRFKGTYTTCEEFNRMCTMYSAPGTTDKSLSIRARTQGIENPNHVLSLDGAGVPSKLVSIIAMGSHSSFVPVKRALPSRPDLEFGQSTKAPAQVNENANPVSRVEVCMGSYMYLTAEEAAQYNTDVMEQDQIASYAETEISEAETEIARLQAKIAELNLIK
;
A
#
# COMPACT_ATOMS: atom_id res chain seq x y z
N MET A 1 -42.29 -52.02 45.69
CA MET A 1 -43.46 -51.34 46.29
C MET A 1 -43.94 -50.29 45.30
N TYR A 2 -45.22 -50.40 44.90
CA TYR A 2 -46.06 -49.41 44.19
C TYR A 2 -45.98 -48.01 44.84
N ALA A 3 -46.29 -46.84 44.25
CA ALA A 3 -47.20 -46.41 43.17
C ALA A 3 -46.68 -45.06 42.57
N PHE A 4 -46.77 -44.73 41.26
CA PHE A 4 -47.89 -44.09 40.53
C PHE A 4 -48.52 -42.87 41.24
N VAL A 5 -48.64 -41.67 40.64
CA VAL A 5 -49.64 -41.27 39.60
C VAL A 5 -49.23 -39.96 38.86
N ASN A 6 -49.25 -40.01 37.50
CA ASN A 6 -49.80 -39.13 36.43
C ASN A 6 -49.82 -37.58 36.53
N THR A 7 -49.92 -36.75 35.46
CA THR A 7 -49.76 -36.75 33.98
C THR A 7 -49.99 -35.30 33.50
N THR A 8 -49.39 -34.93 32.35
CA THR A 8 -49.86 -34.07 31.22
C THR A 8 -48.66 -33.26 30.71
N GLY A 9 -48.17 -33.32 29.47
CA GLY A 9 -48.63 -33.97 28.24
C GLY A 9 -48.82 -32.93 27.13
N VAL A 10 -47.78 -32.65 26.32
CA VAL A 10 -47.93 -32.28 24.89
C VAL A 10 -46.71 -32.78 24.12
N SER A 11 -46.98 -33.65 23.15
CA SER A 11 -46.05 -34.21 22.17
C SER A 11 -45.96 -33.27 20.97
N ALA A 12 -44.76 -33.03 20.45
CA ALA A 12 -44.57 -32.47 19.11
C ALA A 12 -43.58 -33.36 18.33
N THR A 13 -44.09 -33.86 17.22
CA THR A 13 -43.49 -34.83 16.30
C THR A 13 -42.32 -34.25 15.51
N ARG A 14 -41.35 -35.10 15.21
CA ARG A 14 -40.18 -34.83 14.38
C ARG A 14 -40.63 -34.68 12.91
N ALA A 15 -40.76 -33.45 12.42
CA ALA A 15 -41.01 -33.18 11.01
C ALA A 15 -39.69 -33.15 10.22
N SER A 16 -39.55 -34.09 9.28
CA SER A 16 -38.49 -34.12 8.26
C SER A 16 -38.69 -32.99 7.24
N ILE A 17 -37.68 -32.16 7.04
CA ILE A 17 -37.67 -31.11 6.01
C ILE A 17 -37.18 -31.73 4.68
N PRO A 18 -37.88 -31.51 3.55
CA PRO A 18 -37.55 -32.14 2.26
C PRO A 18 -36.31 -31.53 1.58
N HIS A 19 -35.52 -32.42 0.95
CA HIS A 19 -34.38 -32.09 0.09
C HIS A 19 -34.83 -31.48 -1.25
N SER A 20 -35.03 -30.16 -1.30
CA SER A 20 -35.09 -29.41 -2.56
C SER A 20 -34.80 -27.94 -2.31
N GLY A 21 -33.53 -27.53 -2.40
CA GLY A 21 -33.18 -26.12 -2.16
C GLY A 21 -31.69 -25.77 -2.14
N LEU A 22 -30.80 -26.63 -2.63
CA LEU A 22 -29.35 -26.40 -2.59
C LEU A 22 -28.65 -26.55 -3.96
N GLN A 23 -29.39 -26.48 -5.07
CA GLN A 23 -28.81 -26.62 -6.42
C GLN A 23 -28.86 -25.34 -7.28
N THR A 24 -29.30 -24.20 -6.76
CA THR A 24 -29.43 -22.96 -7.56
C THR A 24 -28.25 -21.98 -7.39
N ILE A 25 -27.19 -22.34 -6.64
CA ILE A 25 -26.04 -21.44 -6.38
C ILE A 25 -24.78 -21.86 -7.16
N CYS A 26 -24.78 -23.04 -7.80
CA CYS A 26 -23.63 -23.57 -8.51
C CYS A 26 -23.93 -23.57 -10.02
N GLY A 27 -23.55 -22.50 -10.73
CA GLY A 27 -23.59 -22.46 -12.20
C GLY A 27 -22.70 -23.55 -12.81
N ALA A 28 -23.19 -24.21 -13.85
CA ALA A 28 -22.47 -25.26 -14.58
C ALA A 28 -21.22 -24.72 -15.29
N PRO A 29 -20.16 -25.54 -15.49
CA PRO A 29 -18.97 -25.11 -16.22
C PRO A 29 -19.26 -25.02 -17.73
N SER A 30 -19.43 -23.79 -18.24
CA SER A 30 -19.45 -23.56 -19.69
C SER A 30 -18.02 -23.32 -20.19
N ARG A 31 -17.66 -24.01 -21.27
CA ARG A 31 -16.39 -23.90 -21.99
C ARG A 31 -16.36 -22.55 -22.75
N PRO A 32 -15.31 -21.73 -22.65
CA PRO A 32 -15.31 -20.45 -23.37
C PRO A 32 -15.09 -20.68 -24.87
N ALA A 33 -15.98 -20.09 -25.67
CA ALA A 33 -15.83 -19.94 -27.12
C ALA A 33 -15.01 -18.66 -27.42
N PRO A 34 -14.25 -18.59 -28.54
CA PRO A 34 -13.45 -17.42 -28.86
C PRO A 34 -14.34 -16.27 -29.38
N ALA A 35 -14.23 -15.08 -28.80
CA ALA A 35 -15.01 -13.91 -29.20
C ALA A 35 -14.25 -13.06 -30.23
N THR A 36 -14.92 -12.75 -31.33
CA THR A 36 -14.53 -11.77 -32.35
C THR A 36 -14.78 -10.34 -31.87
N ARG A 37 -13.86 -9.42 -32.20
CA ARG A 37 -13.89 -7.99 -31.82
C ARG A 37 -15.04 -7.24 -32.51
N SER A 38 -15.68 -6.32 -31.78
CA SER A 38 -16.25 -5.09 -32.36
C SER A 38 -15.93 -3.88 -31.48
N VAL A 39 -15.67 -2.76 -32.14
CA VAL A 39 -15.20 -1.49 -31.58
C VAL A 39 -16.41 -0.59 -31.30
N SER A 40 -16.50 0.03 -30.13
CA SER A 40 -16.70 1.49 -29.94
C SER A 40 -17.28 1.90 -28.58
N LYS A 41 -16.88 3.12 -28.19
CA LYS A 41 -17.36 4.01 -27.11
C LYS A 41 -17.06 3.61 -25.66
N ALA A 42 -16.38 4.54 -24.97
CA ALA A 42 -16.02 4.52 -23.56
C ALA A 42 -17.27 4.50 -22.66
N VAL A 43 -17.83 3.31 -22.50
CA VAL A 43 -18.65 2.91 -21.36
C VAL A 43 -17.67 2.38 -20.32
N ILE A 44 -17.87 2.69 -19.04
CA ILE A 44 -17.18 2.03 -17.94
C ILE A 44 -17.29 0.53 -18.20
N LYS A 45 -16.18 -0.08 -18.64
CA LYS A 45 -16.13 -1.49 -18.91
C LYS A 45 -16.21 -2.21 -17.56
N MET A 46 -17.42 -2.54 -17.13
CA MET A 46 -17.67 -3.77 -16.35
C MET A 46 -17.40 -4.99 -17.26
N THR A 47 -16.23 -5.01 -17.91
CA THR A 47 -15.85 -5.95 -18.97
C THR A 47 -14.39 -6.33 -18.78
N GLY A 48 -14.12 -6.89 -17.61
CA GLY A 48 -13.79 -8.32 -17.54
C GLY A 48 -14.88 -9.00 -16.70
N ASP A 49 -14.92 -10.33 -16.66
CA ASP A 49 -15.83 -11.13 -15.82
C ASP A 49 -15.58 -10.95 -14.29
N TYR A 50 -15.06 -9.80 -13.87
CA TYR A 50 -14.60 -9.48 -12.53
C TYR A 50 -15.72 -8.78 -11.76
N GLY A 51 -16.73 -9.58 -11.37
CA GLY A 51 -17.64 -9.18 -10.31
C GLY A 51 -16.86 -8.91 -9.02
N ILE A 52 -17.04 -7.72 -8.43
CA ILE A 52 -16.61 -7.37 -7.07
C ILE A 52 -15.15 -7.78 -6.76
N THR A 53 -14.21 -7.47 -7.64
CA THR A 53 -12.78 -7.68 -7.32
C THR A 53 -12.24 -6.48 -6.55
N LEU A 54 -11.22 -6.74 -5.74
CA LEU A 54 -10.57 -5.71 -4.93
C LEU A 54 -9.92 -4.64 -5.81
N ASP A 55 -9.50 -4.98 -7.04
CA ASP A 55 -9.08 -4.02 -8.06
C ASP A 55 -10.20 -3.04 -8.41
N THR A 56 -11.41 -3.52 -8.74
CA THR A 56 -12.56 -2.65 -9.05
C THR A 56 -13.03 -1.78 -7.87
N LEU A 57 -12.75 -2.18 -6.63
CA LEU A 57 -13.20 -1.47 -5.42
C LEU A 57 -12.17 -0.48 -4.88
N LEU A 58 -10.88 -0.74 -5.08
CA LEU A 58 -9.79 0.10 -4.58
C LEU A 58 -9.18 0.99 -5.67
N TYR A 59 -9.30 0.61 -6.94
CA TYR A 59 -8.71 1.37 -8.03
C TYR A 59 -9.64 2.48 -8.49
N HIS A 60 -9.24 3.71 -8.21
CA HIS A 60 -9.75 4.86 -8.94
C HIS A 60 -9.00 4.92 -10.29
N PRO A 61 -9.69 4.98 -11.44
CA PRO A 61 -8.99 5.23 -12.71
C PRO A 61 -8.15 6.50 -12.59
N THR A 62 -7.03 6.55 -13.30
CA THR A 62 -6.27 7.80 -13.46
C THR A 62 -7.26 8.91 -13.85
N PRO A 63 -7.23 10.08 -13.16
CA PRO A 63 -8.12 11.17 -13.52
C PRO A 63 -7.94 11.50 -15.00
N THR A 64 -9.02 11.87 -15.68
CA THR A 64 -8.93 12.33 -17.08
C THR A 64 -7.87 13.42 -17.15
N ILE A 65 -6.80 13.17 -17.90
CA ILE A 65 -5.61 14.03 -17.97
C ILE A 65 -6.03 15.36 -18.58
N SER A 66 -6.39 16.32 -17.73
CA SER A 66 -6.96 17.60 -18.16
C SER A 66 -6.09 18.78 -17.76
N GLY A 67 -5.43 18.71 -16.59
CA GLY A 67 -4.53 19.73 -16.07
C GLY A 67 -3.03 19.36 -16.10
N VAL A 68 -2.19 20.37 -15.94
CA VAL A 68 -0.72 20.20 -15.74
C VAL A 68 -0.45 19.52 -14.39
N GLU A 69 -1.22 19.87 -13.35
CA GLU A 69 -1.12 19.28 -12.01
C GLU A 69 -1.43 17.77 -12.02
N ASP A 70 -2.43 17.34 -12.80
CA ASP A 70 -2.76 15.92 -12.97
C ASP A 70 -1.57 15.14 -13.56
N LYS A 71 -0.85 15.75 -14.51
CA LYS A 71 0.34 15.13 -15.12
C LYS A 71 1.47 14.97 -14.11
N ASP A 72 1.66 15.94 -13.21
CA ASP A 72 2.67 15.85 -12.15
C ASP A 72 2.34 14.69 -11.17
N LEU A 73 1.07 14.51 -10.82
CA LEU A 73 0.61 13.39 -9.99
C LEU A 73 0.84 12.03 -10.67
N ILE A 74 0.59 11.94 -11.97
CA ILE A 74 0.87 10.74 -12.77
C ILE A 74 2.38 10.48 -12.84
N CYS A 75 3.20 11.51 -13.07
CA CYS A 75 4.65 11.35 -13.04
C CYS A 75 5.10 10.79 -11.68
N TYR A 76 4.61 11.37 -10.58
CA TYR A 76 4.95 10.90 -9.23
C TYR A 76 4.53 9.45 -8.99
N SER A 77 3.34 9.03 -9.45
CA SER A 77 2.88 7.65 -9.28
C SER A 77 3.70 6.66 -10.10
N VAL A 78 4.13 7.02 -11.32
CA VAL A 78 5.10 6.23 -12.11
C VAL A 78 6.42 6.08 -11.37
N TRP A 79 6.98 7.18 -10.87
CA TRP A 79 8.22 7.15 -10.08
C TRP A 79 8.07 6.24 -8.86
N LYS A 80 6.97 6.36 -8.12
CA LYS A 80 6.69 5.54 -6.94
C LYS A 80 6.57 4.06 -7.28
N GLN A 81 5.88 3.72 -8.36
CA GLN A 81 5.67 2.34 -8.78
C GLN A 81 6.94 1.71 -9.33
N VAL A 82 7.55 2.34 -10.34
CA VAL A 82 8.69 1.79 -11.08
C VAL A 82 9.90 1.67 -10.18
N PHE A 83 10.12 2.59 -9.24
CA PHE A 83 11.22 2.49 -8.27
C PHE A 83 10.85 1.74 -6.98
N GLY A 84 9.66 1.12 -6.89
CA GLY A 84 9.28 0.33 -5.71
C GLY A 84 9.28 1.13 -4.42
N ASN A 85 8.78 2.37 -4.46
CA ASN A 85 8.75 3.33 -3.36
C ASN A 85 10.15 3.69 -2.81
N ALA A 86 11.19 3.58 -3.63
CA ALA A 86 12.51 4.09 -3.27
C ALA A 86 12.54 5.63 -3.27
N TYR A 87 13.39 6.19 -2.43
CA TYR A 87 13.69 7.62 -2.47
C TYR A 87 14.56 7.92 -3.69
N VAL A 88 13.98 8.64 -4.65
CA VAL A 88 14.66 9.19 -5.82
C VAL A 88 14.89 10.68 -5.56
N MET A 89 16.16 11.08 -5.51
CA MET A 89 16.51 12.49 -5.28
C MET A 89 16.43 13.28 -6.58
N GLU A 90 16.33 14.61 -6.50
CA GLU A 90 16.23 15.48 -7.68
C GLU A 90 17.41 15.31 -8.64
N SER A 91 18.62 15.09 -8.10
CA SER A 91 19.82 14.82 -8.90
C SER A 91 19.72 13.53 -9.70
N GLU A 92 19.05 12.50 -9.18
CA GLU A 92 18.87 11.21 -9.85
C GLU A 92 17.68 11.23 -10.81
N ARG A 93 16.67 12.08 -10.54
CA ARG A 93 15.54 12.32 -11.43
C ARG A 93 15.99 12.99 -12.72
N ALA A 94 17.07 13.77 -12.69
CA ALA A 94 17.66 14.39 -13.88
C ALA A 94 18.00 13.35 -14.98
N ASP A 95 18.38 12.13 -14.62
CA ASP A 95 18.71 11.05 -15.57
C ASP A 95 17.52 10.61 -16.42
N ALA A 96 16.28 10.77 -15.94
CA ALA A 96 15.06 10.48 -16.69
C ALA A 96 14.25 11.76 -17.02
N TYR A 97 14.90 12.92 -17.02
CA TYR A 97 14.25 14.20 -17.33
C TYR A 97 13.69 14.26 -18.75
N VAL A 98 14.41 13.69 -19.73
CA VAL A 98 13.99 13.68 -21.14
C VAL A 98 12.64 12.98 -21.34
N PRO A 99 12.44 11.71 -20.94
CA PRO A 99 11.14 11.06 -21.09
C PRO A 99 10.05 11.73 -20.24
N GLU A 100 10.38 12.27 -19.07
CA GLU A 100 9.42 13.02 -18.24
C GLU A 100 8.92 14.29 -18.96
N SER A 101 9.83 15.06 -19.56
CA SER A 101 9.48 16.26 -20.33
C SER A 101 8.66 15.91 -21.58
N MET A 102 9.00 14.83 -22.29
CA MET A 102 8.24 14.37 -23.46
C MET A 102 6.82 13.94 -23.09
N PHE A 103 6.64 13.28 -21.94
CA PHE A 103 5.33 12.92 -21.42
C PHE A 103 4.50 14.15 -21.03
N ARG A 104 5.10 15.11 -20.30
CA ARG A 104 4.44 16.38 -19.95
C ARG A 104 3.97 17.14 -21.20
N ALA A 105 4.78 17.13 -22.26
CA ALA A 105 4.46 17.71 -23.56
C ALA A 105 3.39 16.93 -24.36
N GLY A 106 3.08 15.68 -23.97
CA GLY A 106 2.12 14.82 -24.67
C GLY A 106 2.68 14.20 -25.96
N GLN A 107 4.01 14.12 -26.12
CA GLN A 107 4.65 13.53 -27.30
C GLN A 107 4.74 12.01 -27.23
N ILE A 108 4.78 11.46 -26.01
CA ILE A 108 4.84 10.02 -25.77
C ILE A 108 3.65 9.58 -24.90
N PRO A 109 3.11 8.37 -25.13
CA PRO A 109 2.11 7.79 -24.23
C PRO A 109 2.76 7.38 -22.89
N LEU A 110 1.92 7.09 -21.90
CA LEU A 110 2.39 6.74 -20.55
C LEU A 110 3.23 5.45 -20.55
N ARG A 111 2.90 4.49 -21.41
CA ARG A 111 3.68 3.27 -21.61
C ARG A 111 5.13 3.55 -21.99
N GLU A 112 5.36 4.47 -22.92
CA GLU A 112 6.70 4.85 -23.36
C GLU A 112 7.43 5.70 -22.31
N PHE A 113 6.69 6.46 -21.50
CA PHE A 113 7.27 7.12 -20.32
C PHE A 113 7.79 6.10 -19.30
N VAL A 114 7.01 5.07 -18.97
CA VAL A 114 7.45 3.95 -18.10
C VAL A 114 8.69 3.26 -18.68
N ARG A 115 8.73 3.03 -20.00
CA ARG A 115 9.91 2.48 -20.70
C ARG A 115 11.14 3.36 -20.49
N GLY A 116 11.02 4.67 -20.73
CA GLY A 116 12.13 5.62 -20.55
C GLY A 116 12.65 5.66 -19.11
N VAL A 117 11.75 5.57 -18.12
CA VAL A 117 12.12 5.54 -16.70
C VAL A 117 12.83 4.24 -16.33
N ALA A 118 12.34 3.09 -16.80
CA ALA A 118 12.95 1.78 -16.53
C ALA A 118 14.31 1.58 -17.23
N LEU A 119 14.54 2.24 -18.37
CA LEU A 119 15.83 2.25 -19.08
C LEU A 119 16.84 3.25 -18.51
N SER A 120 16.45 4.07 -17.53
CA SER A 120 17.34 5.06 -16.93
C SER A 120 18.55 4.43 -16.23
N ALA A 121 19.66 5.16 -16.18
CA ALA A 121 20.87 4.73 -15.48
C ALA A 121 20.62 4.51 -13.98
N THR A 122 19.79 5.35 -13.35
CA THR A 122 19.37 5.21 -11.95
C THR A 122 18.66 3.88 -11.69
N TYR A 123 17.72 3.48 -12.55
CA TYR A 123 17.02 2.20 -12.42
C TYR A 123 17.99 1.03 -12.60
N ARG A 124 18.84 1.08 -13.63
CA ARG A 124 19.86 0.05 -13.89
C ARG A 124 20.80 -0.14 -12.70
N ARG A 125 21.31 0.95 -12.13
CA ARG A 125 22.21 0.90 -10.97
C ARG A 125 21.54 0.23 -9.76
N ARG A 126 20.30 0.62 -9.44
CA ARG A 126 19.59 0.14 -8.26
C ARG A 126 19.17 -1.33 -8.37
N PHE A 127 18.60 -1.73 -9.51
CA PHE A 127 17.88 -3.00 -9.62
C PHE A 127 18.52 -4.03 -10.53
N PHE A 128 19.52 -3.65 -11.33
CA PHE A 128 20.24 -4.56 -12.22
C PHE A 128 21.69 -4.80 -11.77
N GLU A 129 22.50 -3.75 -11.63
CA GLU A 129 23.95 -3.87 -11.34
C GLU A 129 24.22 -4.51 -9.96
N CYS A 130 23.41 -4.18 -8.94
CA CYS A 130 23.60 -4.69 -7.58
C CYS A 130 22.90 -6.03 -7.32
N CYS A 131 21.95 -6.41 -8.18
CA CYS A 131 21.03 -7.52 -7.98
C CYS A 131 21.50 -8.81 -8.66
N GLY A 132 21.24 -9.96 -8.02
CA GLY A 132 21.37 -11.25 -8.70
C GLY A 132 20.28 -11.46 -9.77
N PRO A 133 20.45 -12.42 -10.70
CA PRO A 133 19.55 -12.59 -11.85
C PRO A 133 18.09 -12.85 -11.45
N TYR A 134 17.86 -13.68 -10.43
CA TYR A 134 16.51 -13.90 -9.90
C TYR A 134 15.90 -12.63 -9.27
N ARG A 135 16.72 -11.82 -8.58
CA ARG A 135 16.27 -10.57 -7.94
C ARG A 135 15.93 -9.50 -8.98
N ALA A 136 16.73 -9.39 -10.03
CA ALA A 136 16.47 -8.45 -11.13
C ALA A 136 15.14 -8.77 -11.83
N VAL A 137 14.95 -10.03 -12.22
CA VAL A 137 13.72 -10.47 -12.90
C VAL A 137 12.48 -10.29 -12.01
N GLU A 138 12.52 -10.71 -10.74
CA GLU A 138 11.36 -10.54 -9.86
C GLU A 138 10.98 -9.06 -9.63
N LEU A 139 11.97 -8.16 -9.60
CA LEU A 139 11.74 -6.73 -9.46
C LEU A 139 11.15 -6.15 -10.75
N ASN A 140 11.62 -6.57 -11.92
CA ASN A 140 11.04 -6.15 -13.20
C ASN A 140 9.56 -6.56 -13.30
N PHE A 141 9.21 -7.80 -12.93
CA PHE A 141 7.82 -8.24 -12.83
C PHE A 141 6.99 -7.41 -11.86
N ARG A 142 7.57 -7.04 -10.71
CA ARG A 142 6.92 -6.18 -9.72
C ARG A 142 6.65 -4.79 -10.28
N HIS A 143 7.68 -4.12 -10.78
CA HIS A 143 7.66 -2.70 -11.18
C HIS A 143 6.85 -2.46 -12.45
N LEU A 144 7.03 -3.31 -13.47
CA LEU A 144 6.46 -3.11 -14.80
C LEU A 144 5.10 -3.80 -14.95
N LEU A 145 4.96 -5.06 -14.50
CA LEU A 145 3.73 -5.84 -14.69
C LEU A 145 2.82 -5.88 -13.46
N GLY A 146 3.26 -5.34 -12.31
CA GLY A 146 2.42 -5.29 -11.12
C GLY A 146 2.13 -6.65 -10.49
N ARG A 147 2.92 -7.69 -10.80
CA ARG A 147 2.70 -9.06 -10.34
C ARG A 147 4.01 -9.77 -9.99
N ALA A 148 3.92 -10.98 -9.47
CA ALA A 148 5.07 -11.86 -9.30
C ALA A 148 5.20 -12.85 -10.49
N PRO A 149 6.39 -13.46 -10.70
CA PRO A 149 6.55 -14.52 -11.69
C PRO A 149 5.71 -15.76 -11.34
N VAL A 150 5.05 -16.34 -12.34
CA VAL A 150 4.13 -17.47 -12.17
C VAL A 150 4.88 -18.79 -12.21
N SER A 151 5.87 -18.91 -13.10
CA SER A 151 6.58 -20.17 -13.33
C SER A 151 8.07 -19.97 -13.46
N GLN A 152 8.84 -21.01 -13.14
CA GLN A 152 10.27 -21.07 -13.37
C GLN A 152 10.63 -20.91 -14.85
N LYS A 153 9.70 -21.26 -15.76
CA LYS A 153 9.88 -21.07 -17.21
C LYS A 153 9.99 -19.59 -17.57
N GLU A 154 9.06 -18.76 -17.10
CA GLU A 154 9.09 -17.30 -17.32
C GLU A 154 10.41 -16.72 -16.81
N VAL A 155 10.81 -17.07 -15.59
CA VAL A 155 12.05 -16.58 -14.99
C VAL A 155 13.27 -17.01 -15.84
N SER A 156 13.30 -18.25 -16.29
CA SER A 156 14.40 -18.74 -17.15
C SER A 156 14.44 -18.05 -18.50
N GLU A 157 13.29 -17.74 -19.10
CA GLU A 157 13.19 -17.04 -20.39
C GLU A 157 13.76 -15.62 -20.30
N HIS A 158 13.38 -14.86 -19.27
CA HIS A 158 13.92 -13.52 -19.05
C HIS A 158 15.42 -13.56 -18.73
N ILE A 159 15.89 -14.51 -17.90
CA ILE A 159 17.34 -14.65 -17.62
C ILE A 159 18.12 -14.95 -18.91
N LYS A 160 17.60 -15.83 -19.79
CA LYS A 160 18.23 -16.11 -21.09
C LYS A 160 18.25 -14.87 -21.99
N LEU A 161 17.18 -14.08 -21.96
CA LEU A 161 17.08 -12.85 -22.73
C LEU A 161 18.13 -11.84 -22.27
N ILE A 162 18.28 -11.62 -20.96
CA ILE A 162 19.35 -10.78 -20.38
C ILE A 162 20.72 -11.20 -20.89
N ALA A 163 21.00 -12.51 -20.83
CA ALA A 163 22.29 -13.04 -21.24
C ALA A 163 22.55 -12.89 -22.75
N ALA A 164 21.51 -12.98 -23.59
CA ALA A 164 21.64 -12.97 -25.05
C ALA A 164 21.60 -11.56 -25.66
N LYS A 165 20.75 -10.67 -25.14
CA LYS A 165 20.44 -9.35 -25.74
C LYS A 165 20.68 -8.16 -24.81
N GLY A 166 21.04 -8.42 -23.55
CA GLY A 166 21.32 -7.38 -22.56
C GLY A 166 20.07 -6.79 -21.89
N PHE A 167 20.30 -5.76 -21.08
CA PHE A 167 19.31 -5.14 -20.20
C PHE A 167 18.16 -4.44 -20.93
N GLU A 168 18.47 -3.67 -21.99
CA GLU A 168 17.45 -2.91 -22.71
C GLU A 168 16.39 -3.80 -23.37
N ALA A 169 16.84 -4.90 -23.98
CA ALA A 169 15.94 -5.88 -24.58
C ALA A 169 15.06 -6.58 -23.54
N GLU A 170 15.56 -6.77 -22.31
CA GLU A 170 14.80 -7.35 -21.21
C GLU A 170 13.65 -6.44 -20.81
N ILE A 171 13.92 -5.15 -20.56
CA ILE A 171 12.89 -4.17 -20.20
C ILE A 171 11.83 -4.05 -21.29
N ASN A 172 12.26 -3.97 -22.56
CA ASN A 172 11.34 -3.90 -23.70
C ASN A 172 10.44 -5.15 -23.78
N SER A 173 10.95 -6.34 -23.44
CA SER A 173 10.14 -7.57 -23.46
C SER A 173 8.93 -7.55 -22.52
N TYR A 174 9.00 -6.82 -21.41
CA TYR A 174 7.88 -6.67 -20.48
C TYR A 174 6.83 -5.69 -20.99
N ILE A 175 7.27 -4.57 -21.54
CA ILE A 175 6.40 -3.45 -21.95
C ILE A 175 5.71 -3.75 -23.28
N ASP A 176 6.39 -4.45 -24.19
CA ASP A 176 5.86 -4.88 -25.48
C ASP A 176 5.05 -6.19 -25.41
N SER A 177 4.81 -6.71 -24.19
CA SER A 177 4.00 -7.92 -24.00
C SER A 177 2.51 -7.63 -24.14
N GLU A 178 1.76 -8.58 -24.72
CA GLU A 178 0.29 -8.51 -24.79
C GLU A 178 -0.33 -8.36 -23.40
N GLU A 179 0.28 -8.96 -22.36
CA GLU A 179 -0.19 -8.81 -20.98
C GLU A 179 -0.17 -7.36 -20.49
N TYR A 180 0.86 -6.58 -20.85
CA TYR A 180 0.94 -5.18 -20.48
C TYR A 180 -0.14 -4.37 -21.20
N GLU A 181 -0.32 -4.60 -22.49
CA GLU A 181 -1.33 -3.92 -23.30
C GLU A 181 -2.76 -4.22 -22.82
N GLU A 182 -3.07 -5.47 -22.49
CA GLU A 182 -4.38 -5.86 -21.97
C GLU A 182 -4.66 -5.30 -20.56
N ALA A 183 -3.64 -5.21 -19.71
CA ALA A 183 -3.80 -4.79 -18.33
C ALA A 183 -3.80 -3.28 -18.13
N PHE A 184 -2.90 -2.57 -18.81
CA PHE A 184 -2.65 -1.15 -18.60
C PHE A 184 -2.90 -0.31 -19.85
N GLY A 185 -2.67 -0.89 -21.04
CA GLY A 185 -2.69 -0.15 -22.30
C GLY A 185 -1.66 0.99 -22.29
N ASP A 186 -2.03 2.12 -22.91
CA ASP A 186 -1.14 3.27 -23.08
C ASP A 186 -1.36 4.40 -22.06
N ASP A 187 -2.43 4.32 -21.26
CA ASP A 187 -2.91 5.42 -20.42
C ASP A 187 -2.84 5.15 -18.91
N LEU A 188 -2.60 3.89 -18.48
CA LEU A 188 -2.58 3.50 -17.07
C LEU A 188 -1.16 3.29 -16.54
N VAL A 189 -0.91 3.81 -15.35
CA VAL A 189 0.35 3.54 -14.61
C VAL A 189 0.30 2.11 -14.10
N PRO A 190 1.38 1.32 -14.16
CA PRO A 190 1.39 0.00 -13.55
C PRO A 190 1.03 0.06 -12.07
N TYR A 191 0.31 -0.95 -11.59
CA TYR A 191 -0.07 -1.04 -10.18
C TYR A 191 -0.16 -2.52 -9.76
N MET A 192 -0.20 -2.76 -8.45
CA MET A 192 -0.40 -4.10 -7.89
C MET A 192 -1.81 -4.60 -8.23
N ARG A 193 -1.91 -5.67 -9.04
CA ARG A 193 -3.18 -6.15 -9.58
C ARG A 193 -3.83 -7.23 -8.73
N PHE A 194 -5.03 -6.96 -8.23
CA PHE A 194 -5.94 -7.90 -7.58
C PHE A 194 -7.03 -8.42 -8.53
N LYS A 195 -6.64 -9.31 -9.44
CA LYS A 195 -7.49 -9.86 -10.52
C LYS A 195 -8.69 -10.69 -10.04
N GLY A 196 -8.74 -11.11 -8.78
CA GLY A 196 -9.74 -12.03 -8.24
C GLY A 196 -9.51 -13.49 -8.68
N THR A 197 -9.56 -13.76 -9.99
CA THR A 197 -9.12 -15.05 -10.56
C THR A 197 -7.66 -14.95 -11.00
N TYR A 198 -6.86 -15.92 -10.58
CA TYR A 198 -5.45 -16.05 -10.95
C TYR A 198 -5.24 -17.37 -11.70
N THR A 199 -4.23 -17.42 -12.57
CA THR A 199 -3.89 -18.65 -13.28
C THR A 199 -3.44 -19.74 -12.30
N THR A 200 -2.74 -19.32 -11.23
CA THR A 200 -2.36 -20.21 -10.13
C THR A 200 -2.73 -19.56 -8.79
N CYS A 201 -3.18 -20.35 -7.81
CA CYS A 201 -3.51 -19.83 -6.49
C CYS A 201 -2.32 -19.17 -5.78
N GLU A 202 -1.09 -19.64 -6.04
CA GLU A 202 0.13 -19.07 -5.48
C GLU A 202 0.51 -17.71 -6.09
N GLU A 203 -0.01 -17.34 -7.27
CA GLU A 203 0.29 -16.04 -7.89
C GLU A 203 -0.11 -14.89 -6.97
N PHE A 204 -1.29 -14.99 -6.35
CA PHE A 204 -1.76 -14.04 -5.35
C PHE A 204 -0.81 -13.94 -4.15
N ASN A 205 -0.44 -15.10 -3.58
CA ASN A 205 0.44 -15.15 -2.43
C ASN A 205 1.81 -14.52 -2.74
N ARG A 206 2.41 -14.89 -3.88
CA ARG A 206 3.69 -14.36 -4.33
C ARG A 206 3.64 -12.86 -4.56
N MET A 207 2.61 -12.37 -5.24
CA MET A 207 2.37 -10.95 -5.48
C MET A 207 2.27 -10.17 -4.15
N CYS A 208 1.48 -10.68 -3.19
CA CYS A 208 1.41 -10.12 -1.84
C CYS A 208 2.77 -10.12 -1.13
N THR A 209 3.54 -11.21 -1.17
CA THR A 209 4.86 -11.25 -0.52
C THR A 209 5.88 -10.28 -1.12
N MET A 210 5.78 -10.00 -2.42
CA MET A 210 6.66 -9.06 -3.13
C MET A 210 6.36 -7.62 -2.73
N TYR A 211 5.09 -7.21 -2.82
CA TYR A 211 4.67 -5.84 -2.49
C TYR A 211 4.72 -5.53 -0.99
N SER A 212 4.48 -6.53 -0.13
CA SER A 212 4.44 -6.37 1.33
C SER A 212 3.50 -5.24 1.78
N ALA A 213 3.70 -4.70 2.99
CA ALA A 213 2.87 -3.61 3.50
C ALA A 213 3.02 -2.32 2.66
N PRO A 214 1.98 -1.46 2.66
CA PRO A 214 2.10 -0.08 2.23
C PRO A 214 3.26 0.64 2.95
N GLY A 215 4.03 1.44 2.22
CA GLY A 215 5.19 2.17 2.78
C GLY A 215 6.49 1.38 2.88
N THR A 216 6.51 0.13 2.40
CA THR A 216 7.77 -0.64 2.28
C THR A 216 8.57 -0.21 1.04
N THR A 217 9.85 -0.58 1.01
CA THR A 217 10.77 -0.31 -0.11
C THR A 217 11.51 -1.60 -0.48
N ASP A 218 12.06 -1.68 -1.69
CA ASP A 218 12.81 -2.85 -2.15
C ASP A 218 14.24 -2.99 -1.59
N LYS A 219 14.75 -1.95 -0.93
CA LYS A 219 16.08 -1.95 -0.33
C LYS A 219 16.06 -2.57 1.06
N SER A 220 17.09 -3.36 1.37
CA SER A 220 17.38 -3.79 2.73
C SER A 220 18.89 -3.84 2.96
N LEU A 221 19.40 -2.78 3.60
CA LEU A 221 20.83 -2.61 3.90
C LEU A 221 21.33 -3.71 4.84
N SER A 222 20.53 -4.13 5.82
CA SER A 222 20.92 -5.18 6.77
C SER A 222 21.02 -6.57 6.13
N ILE A 223 20.16 -6.88 5.15
CA ILE A 223 20.28 -8.13 4.40
C ILE A 223 21.47 -8.04 3.44
N ARG A 224 21.64 -6.92 2.73
CA ARG A 224 22.77 -6.72 1.82
C ARG A 224 24.11 -6.80 2.55
N ALA A 225 24.23 -6.17 3.71
CA ALA A 225 25.43 -6.23 4.55
C ALA A 225 25.78 -7.67 4.94
N ARG A 226 24.78 -8.45 5.37
CA ARG A 226 24.96 -9.88 5.68
C ARG A 226 25.44 -10.69 4.47
N THR A 227 24.93 -10.41 3.28
CA THR A 227 25.39 -11.09 2.06
C THR A 227 26.80 -10.68 1.62
N GLN A 228 27.22 -9.45 1.92
CA GLN A 228 28.55 -8.94 1.58
C GLN A 228 29.59 -9.18 2.69
N GLY A 229 29.18 -9.65 3.87
CA GLY A 229 30.08 -9.80 5.03
C GLY A 229 30.47 -8.48 5.69
N ILE A 230 29.63 -7.45 5.56
CA ILE A 230 29.85 -6.13 6.18
C ILE A 230 29.17 -6.13 7.56
N GLU A 231 29.92 -5.78 8.61
CA GLU A 231 29.41 -5.76 9.98
C GLU A 231 28.40 -4.62 10.21
N ASN A 232 28.76 -3.40 9.81
CA ASN A 232 27.89 -2.24 9.94
C ASN A 232 27.04 -2.05 8.66
N PRO A 233 25.70 -2.18 8.72
CA PRO A 233 24.85 -2.03 7.54
C PRO A 233 24.92 -0.64 6.89
N ASN A 234 25.36 0.38 7.63
CA ASN A 234 25.51 1.73 7.09
C ASN A 234 26.73 1.89 6.17
N HIS A 235 27.64 0.91 6.14
CA HIS A 235 28.77 0.91 5.19
C HIS A 235 28.37 0.35 3.81
N VAL A 236 27.17 -0.22 3.67
CA VAL A 236 26.61 -0.58 2.36
C VAL A 236 26.25 0.70 1.61
N LEU A 237 26.62 0.78 0.33
CA LEU A 237 26.24 1.91 -0.52
C LEU A 237 24.71 2.08 -0.55
N SER A 238 24.24 3.31 -0.34
CA SER A 238 22.81 3.62 -0.19
C SER A 238 21.97 3.27 -1.42
N LEU A 239 22.56 3.42 -2.62
CA LEU A 239 21.95 3.07 -3.91
C LEU A 239 21.88 1.56 -4.17
N ASP A 240 22.78 0.79 -3.55
CA ASP A 240 22.97 -0.64 -3.83
C ASP A 240 22.12 -1.54 -2.92
N GLY A 241 21.32 -0.94 -2.02
CA GLY A 241 20.59 -1.65 -0.98
C GLY A 241 19.53 -2.64 -1.49
N ALA A 242 19.14 -2.58 -2.77
CA ALA A 242 18.18 -3.51 -3.37
C ALA A 242 18.81 -4.85 -3.80
N GLY A 243 20.14 -4.97 -3.78
CA GLY A 243 20.91 -6.18 -4.13
C GLY A 243 20.80 -7.34 -3.14
N VAL A 244 19.61 -7.61 -2.63
CA VAL A 244 19.33 -8.68 -1.67
C VAL A 244 18.99 -9.99 -2.39
N PRO A 245 19.14 -11.15 -1.74
CA PRO A 245 18.67 -12.41 -2.30
C PRO A 245 17.17 -12.33 -2.61
N SER A 246 16.78 -12.94 -3.72
CA SER A 246 15.38 -12.94 -4.16
C SER A 246 14.48 -13.64 -3.14
N LYS A 247 13.28 -13.09 -2.95
CA LYS A 247 12.30 -13.60 -1.97
C LYS A 247 11.65 -14.91 -2.45
N LEU A 248 11.57 -15.10 -3.77
CA LEU A 248 10.72 -16.12 -4.38
C LEU A 248 11.47 -17.32 -4.97
N VAL A 249 12.81 -17.37 -4.89
CA VAL A 249 13.61 -18.42 -5.55
C VAL A 249 13.11 -19.83 -5.22
N SER A 250 12.99 -20.17 -3.93
CA SER A 250 12.56 -21.51 -3.51
C SER A 250 11.11 -21.81 -3.91
N ILE A 251 10.23 -20.81 -3.82
CA ILE A 251 8.80 -20.92 -4.13
C ILE A 251 8.61 -21.21 -5.62
N ILE A 252 9.33 -20.50 -6.49
CA ILE A 252 9.21 -20.65 -7.94
C ILE A 252 9.96 -21.90 -8.44
N ALA A 253 11.19 -22.11 -8.00
CA ALA A 253 12.02 -23.21 -8.50
C ALA A 253 11.51 -24.59 -8.06
N MET A 254 11.02 -24.69 -6.82
CA MET A 254 10.54 -25.96 -6.25
C MET A 254 9.02 -26.13 -6.37
N GLY A 255 8.29 -25.12 -6.85
CA GLY A 255 6.83 -25.12 -6.84
C GLY A 255 6.24 -25.18 -5.42
N SER A 256 6.93 -24.57 -4.45
CA SER A 256 6.50 -24.54 -3.04
C SER A 256 5.50 -23.41 -2.76
N HIS A 257 5.01 -23.33 -1.52
CA HIS A 257 4.05 -22.34 -1.05
C HIS A 257 4.72 -21.12 -0.41
N SER A 258 4.09 -19.96 -0.54
CA SER A 258 4.56 -18.72 0.10
C SER A 258 4.32 -18.72 1.61
N SER A 259 5.11 -17.96 2.37
CA SER A 259 4.93 -17.85 3.82
C SER A 259 3.76 -16.96 4.23
N PHE A 260 3.05 -17.32 5.29
CA PHE A 260 1.81 -16.65 5.71
C PHE A 260 2.00 -15.19 6.15
N VAL A 261 3.06 -14.91 6.92
CA VAL A 261 3.31 -13.57 7.52
C VAL A 261 3.44 -12.47 6.47
N PRO A 262 4.31 -12.58 5.43
CA PRO A 262 4.41 -11.54 4.42
C PRO A 262 3.15 -11.42 3.55
N VAL A 263 2.42 -12.51 3.32
CA VAL A 263 1.13 -12.47 2.61
C VAL A 263 0.12 -11.65 3.40
N LYS A 264 -0.10 -11.98 4.69
CA LYS A 264 -1.05 -11.26 5.56
C LYS A 264 -0.73 -9.77 5.65
N ARG A 265 0.55 -9.41 5.73
CA ARG A 265 0.99 -8.01 5.84
C ARG A 265 0.67 -7.16 4.61
N ALA A 266 0.58 -7.77 3.43
CA ALA A 266 0.33 -7.06 2.17
C ALA A 266 -1.16 -6.85 1.87
N LEU A 267 -2.03 -7.53 2.61
CA LEU A 267 -3.47 -7.35 2.44
C LEU A 267 -3.87 -5.97 2.95
N PRO A 268 -4.74 -5.26 2.21
CA PRO A 268 -5.28 -4.00 2.70
C PRO A 268 -6.19 -4.24 3.90
N SER A 269 -6.12 -3.33 4.86
CA SER A 269 -6.90 -3.40 6.09
C SER A 269 -8.39 -3.39 5.80
N ARG A 270 -9.07 -4.42 6.28
CA ARG A 270 -10.53 -4.56 6.18
C ARG A 270 -11.20 -4.08 7.47
N PRO A 271 -11.99 -3.00 7.43
CA PRO A 271 -12.51 -2.40 8.66
C PRO A 271 -13.44 -3.33 9.44
N ASP A 272 -14.12 -4.24 8.76
CA ASP A 272 -15.05 -5.20 9.34
C ASP A 272 -14.36 -6.37 10.09
N LEU A 273 -13.12 -6.69 9.71
CA LEU A 273 -12.35 -7.81 10.29
C LEU A 273 -11.23 -7.34 11.24
N GLU A 274 -10.60 -6.20 10.95
CA GLU A 274 -9.40 -5.74 11.65
C GLU A 274 -9.67 -4.77 12.79
N PHE A 275 -10.70 -3.92 12.68
CA PHE A 275 -11.17 -3.17 13.83
C PHE A 275 -11.98 -4.13 14.68
N GLY A 276 -11.32 -4.69 15.70
CA GLY A 276 -11.92 -5.68 16.60
C GLY A 276 -13.30 -5.23 17.03
N GLN A 277 -14.29 -6.11 16.90
CA GLN A 277 -15.63 -5.90 17.45
C GLN A 277 -15.47 -5.81 18.97
N SER A 278 -15.30 -4.58 19.48
CA SER A 278 -15.15 -4.30 20.90
C SER A 278 -16.52 -4.46 21.57
N THR A 279 -16.95 -5.71 21.70
CA THR A 279 -18.15 -6.10 22.46
C THR A 279 -17.79 -6.73 23.80
N LYS A 280 -16.48 -6.84 24.11
CA LYS A 280 -16.05 -7.24 25.43
C LYS A 280 -16.22 -6.07 26.40
N ALA A 281 -17.32 -6.10 27.14
CA ALA A 281 -17.47 -5.26 28.32
C ALA A 281 -16.24 -5.45 29.22
N PRO A 282 -15.67 -4.37 29.79
CA PRO A 282 -14.58 -4.49 30.74
C PRO A 282 -15.04 -5.37 31.90
N ALA A 283 -14.27 -6.41 32.22
CA ALA A 283 -14.58 -7.28 33.35
C ALA A 283 -14.53 -6.44 34.62
N GLN A 284 -15.69 -6.21 35.24
CA GLN A 284 -15.75 -5.57 36.55
C GLN A 284 -15.33 -6.60 37.60
N VAL A 285 -14.13 -6.44 38.16
CA VAL A 285 -13.56 -7.35 39.17
C VAL A 285 -14.17 -7.11 40.56
N ASN A 286 -14.81 -5.95 40.78
CA ASN A 286 -15.50 -5.61 42.02
C ASN A 286 -16.56 -4.53 41.76
N GLU A 287 -17.82 -4.81 42.11
CA GLU A 287 -18.96 -3.90 41.90
C GLU A 287 -18.94 -2.68 42.86
N ASN A 288 -18.17 -2.75 43.96
CA ASN A 288 -18.15 -1.74 45.02
C ASN A 288 -16.85 -0.91 45.09
N ALA A 289 -15.87 -1.18 44.22
CA ALA A 289 -14.63 -0.42 44.19
C ALA A 289 -14.71 0.67 43.12
N ASN A 290 -14.54 1.94 43.50
CA ASN A 290 -14.23 3.00 42.54
C ASN A 290 -12.79 2.77 42.06
N PRO A 291 -12.56 2.30 40.82
CA PRO A 291 -11.21 2.00 40.37
C PRO A 291 -10.42 3.30 40.25
N VAL A 292 -9.32 3.37 40.99
CA VAL A 292 -8.39 4.50 40.94
C VAL A 292 -7.39 4.25 39.83
N SER A 293 -7.26 5.21 38.92
CA SER A 293 -6.27 5.18 37.85
C SER A 293 -5.08 6.06 38.21
N ARG A 294 -3.88 5.64 37.81
CA ARG A 294 -2.69 6.47 37.95
C ARG A 294 -2.66 7.52 36.84
N VAL A 295 -2.49 8.77 37.22
CA VAL A 295 -2.23 9.88 36.30
C VAL A 295 -0.82 10.38 36.57
N GLU A 296 0.05 10.33 35.57
CA GLU A 296 1.41 10.84 35.68
C GLU A 296 1.40 12.36 35.46
N VAL A 297 1.84 13.11 36.48
CA VAL A 297 1.88 14.59 36.42
C VAL A 297 3.24 15.06 35.92
N CYS A 298 4.30 14.48 36.47
CA CYS A 298 5.65 14.61 35.95
C CYS A 298 6.34 13.25 36.02
N MET A 299 7.44 13.08 35.29
CA MET A 299 8.18 11.82 35.25
C MET A 299 8.49 11.35 36.68
N GLY A 300 7.88 10.24 37.09
CA GLY A 300 8.07 9.67 38.43
C GLY A 300 7.20 10.27 39.57
N SER A 301 6.29 11.20 39.28
CA SER A 301 5.29 11.71 40.24
C SER A 301 3.88 11.42 39.73
N TYR A 302 3.08 10.79 40.58
CA TYR A 302 1.79 10.24 40.19
C TYR A 302 0.69 10.71 41.13
N MET A 303 -0.46 11.04 40.54
CA MET A 303 -1.72 11.21 41.24
C MET A 303 -2.53 9.92 41.09
N TYR A 304 -3.21 9.53 42.16
CA TYR A 304 -4.08 8.36 42.18
C TYR A 304 -5.52 8.86 42.28
N LEU A 305 -6.17 8.99 41.12
CA LEU A 305 -7.48 9.62 40.98
C LEU A 305 -8.54 8.60 40.55
N THR A 306 -9.74 8.72 41.10
CA THR A 306 -10.93 8.09 40.53
C THR A 306 -11.26 8.69 39.16
N ALA A 307 -12.13 8.04 38.38
CA ALA A 307 -12.50 8.55 37.05
C ALA A 307 -13.15 9.94 37.10
N GLU A 308 -13.92 10.24 38.15
CA GLU A 308 -14.56 11.54 38.35
C GLU A 308 -13.54 12.62 38.72
N GLU A 309 -12.64 12.32 39.67
CA GLU A 309 -11.55 13.23 40.06
C GLU A 309 -10.59 13.49 38.90
N ALA A 310 -10.32 12.48 38.07
CA ALA A 310 -9.50 12.65 36.86
C ALA A 310 -10.19 13.56 35.83
N ALA A 311 -11.53 13.45 35.69
CA ALA A 311 -12.28 14.35 34.82
C ALA A 311 -12.23 15.80 35.30
N GLN A 312 -12.40 16.02 36.61
CA GLN A 312 -12.30 17.35 37.23
C GLN A 312 -10.88 17.93 37.09
N TYR A 313 -9.85 17.13 37.38
CA TYR A 313 -8.46 17.54 37.19
C TYR A 313 -8.20 17.97 35.73
N ASN A 314 -8.72 17.22 34.75
CA ASN A 314 -8.57 17.58 33.34
C ASN A 314 -9.32 18.87 32.99
N THR A 315 -10.52 19.12 33.55
CA THR A 315 -11.24 20.38 33.31
C THR A 315 -10.47 21.57 33.87
N ASP A 316 -9.93 21.44 35.08
CA ASP A 316 -9.16 22.51 35.73
C ASP A 316 -7.89 22.87 34.92
N VAL A 317 -7.21 21.85 34.38
CA VAL A 317 -6.05 22.05 33.49
C VAL A 317 -6.47 22.77 32.20
N MET A 318 -7.59 22.36 31.59
CA MET A 318 -8.07 23.04 30.37
C MET A 318 -8.47 24.50 30.61
N GLU A 319 -9.03 24.82 31.78
CA GLU A 319 -9.33 26.20 32.16
C GLU A 319 -8.06 27.03 32.31
N GLN A 320 -7.01 26.46 32.91
CA GLN A 320 -5.71 27.12 33.03
C GLN A 320 -5.06 27.36 31.65
N ASP A 321 -5.14 26.39 30.74
CA ASP A 321 -4.65 26.53 29.36
C ASP A 321 -5.40 27.63 28.60
N GLN A 322 -6.72 27.77 28.81
CA GLN A 322 -7.51 28.85 28.23
C GLN A 322 -7.05 30.22 28.75
N ILE A 323 -6.83 30.36 30.07
CA ILE A 323 -6.33 31.61 30.67
C ILE A 323 -4.96 31.97 30.08
N ALA A 324 -4.07 30.98 29.95
CA ALA A 324 -2.76 31.19 29.34
C ALA A 324 -2.87 31.69 27.88
N SER A 325 -3.81 31.15 27.09
CA SER A 325 -4.02 31.60 25.71
C SER A 325 -4.48 33.06 25.61
N TYR A 326 -5.30 33.54 26.55
CA TYR A 326 -5.68 34.96 26.61
C TYR A 326 -4.47 35.85 26.93
N ALA A 327 -3.59 35.42 27.85
CA ALA A 327 -2.38 36.15 28.16
C ALA A 327 -1.44 36.30 26.94
N GLU A 328 -1.36 35.28 26.06
CA GLU A 328 -0.61 35.38 24.81
C GLU A 328 -1.21 36.42 23.85
N THR A 329 -2.55 36.51 23.77
CA THR A 329 -3.20 37.54 22.95
C THR A 329 -2.93 38.95 23.47
N GLU A 330 -2.96 39.15 24.79
CA GLU A 330 -2.64 40.45 25.41
C GLU A 330 -1.21 40.90 25.11
N ILE A 331 -0.24 39.98 25.15
CA ILE A 331 1.15 40.27 24.77
C ILE A 331 1.24 40.72 23.31
N SER A 332 0.54 40.02 22.40
CA SER A 332 0.56 40.37 20.97
C SER A 332 -0.07 41.75 20.70
N GLU A 333 -1.16 42.08 21.39
CA GLU A 333 -1.81 43.39 21.29
C GLU A 333 -0.88 44.49 21.80
N ALA A 334 -0.24 44.27 22.95
CA ALA A 334 0.72 45.21 23.52
C ALA A 334 1.93 45.43 22.59
N GLU A 335 2.46 44.39 21.95
CA GLU A 335 3.54 44.51 20.97
C GLU A 335 3.13 45.36 19.75
N THR A 336 1.91 45.16 19.23
CA THR A 336 1.41 45.98 18.12
C THR A 336 1.20 47.43 18.51
N GLU A 337 0.74 47.69 19.74
CA GLU A 337 0.56 49.04 20.27
C GLU A 337 1.91 49.75 20.45
N ILE A 338 2.91 49.05 21.00
CA ILE A 338 4.28 49.57 21.11
C ILE A 338 4.85 49.90 19.73
N ALA A 339 4.70 49.01 18.73
CA ALA A 339 5.16 49.26 17.37
C ALA A 339 4.48 50.49 16.74
N ARG A 340 3.17 50.66 16.96
CA ARG A 340 2.41 51.82 16.49
C ARG A 340 2.90 53.12 17.13
N LEU A 341 3.16 53.10 18.45
CA LEU A 341 3.68 54.26 19.17
C LEU A 341 5.10 54.61 18.71
N GLN A 342 5.97 53.63 18.49
CA GLN A 342 7.32 53.84 17.94
C GLN A 342 7.29 54.45 16.54
N ALA A 343 6.42 53.97 15.64
CA ALA A 343 6.23 54.55 14.31
C ALA A 343 5.81 56.03 14.39
N LYS A 344 4.87 56.35 15.28
CA LYS A 344 4.39 57.72 15.51
C LYS A 344 5.50 58.63 16.07
N ILE A 345 6.35 58.12 16.96
CA ILE A 345 7.51 58.86 17.49
C ILE A 345 8.52 59.12 16.36
N ALA A 346 8.78 58.16 15.48
CA ALA A 346 9.68 58.33 14.34
C ALA A 346 9.18 59.40 13.36
N GLU A 347 7.89 59.41 13.03
CA GLU A 347 7.26 60.46 12.21
C GLU A 347 7.44 61.85 12.82
N LEU A 348 7.19 61.99 14.13
CA LEU A 348 7.33 63.28 14.82
C LEU A 348 8.78 63.78 14.88
N ASN A 349 9.76 62.87 14.94
CA ASN A 349 11.18 63.23 14.93
C ASN A 349 11.71 63.59 13.53
N LEU A 350 11.02 63.19 12.45
CA LEU A 350 11.32 63.61 11.08
C LEU A 350 10.77 65.01 10.73
N ILE A 351 9.93 65.58 11.59
CA ILE A 351 9.32 66.91 11.45
C ILE A 351 10.15 68.00 12.16
N LYS A 352 11.22 67.62 12.88
CA LYS A 352 12.26 68.53 13.40
C LYS A 352 13.39 68.66 12.40
#